data_AF-A0A950QCA8-F1
#
_entry.id   AF-A0A950QCA8-F1
#
_cell.length_a   1.000
_cell.length_b   1.000
_cell.length_c   1.000
_cell.angle_alpha   90.00
_cell.angle_beta   90.00
_cell.angle_gamma   90.00
#
_symmetry.space_group_name_H-M   'P 1'
#
loop_
_entity.id
_entity.type
_entity.pdbx_description
1 polymer ?
#
loop_
_entity_poly.entity_id
_entity_poly.type
_entity_poly.pdbx_seq_one_letter_code
_entity_poly.pdbx_strand_id
1 'polypeptide(L)'
;RRMVCEFGMSSLGPITFGKKDEQIFLGREINQHRDFSEETAKQIDKEVRQLVDAGYQSAVEILSGNKEAMHRMSAALLEREVLDANEIKLIIEGKDLPPVKMPTTGNDSGVQQVLKPEVARNPGLAPGHPSPA
;
A
#
# COMPACT_ATOMS: atom_id res chain seq x y z
N ARG A 1 -4.18 -8.51 12.64
CA ARG A 1 -5.04 -8.11 13.79
C ARG A 1 -6.37 -7.50 13.35
N ARG A 2 -6.42 -6.43 12.53
CA ARG A 2 -7.70 -5.82 12.08
C ARG A 2 -8.71 -6.79 11.45
N MET A 3 -8.24 -7.73 10.62
CA MET A 3 -9.13 -8.75 10.05
C MET A 3 -9.87 -9.57 11.11
N VAL A 4 -9.17 -9.93 12.19
CA VAL A 4 -9.73 -10.74 13.30
C VAL A 4 -10.56 -9.87 14.24
N CYS A 5 -10.03 -8.72 14.68
CA CYS A 5 -10.65 -7.89 15.70
C CYS A 5 -11.70 -6.90 15.16
N GLU A 6 -11.44 -6.25 14.03
CA GLU A 6 -12.30 -5.16 13.52
C GLU A 6 -13.34 -5.70 12.53
N PHE A 7 -12.91 -6.59 11.62
CA PHE A 7 -13.75 -7.08 10.53
C PHE A 7 -14.45 -8.42 10.81
N GLY A 8 -14.13 -9.08 11.92
CA GLY A 8 -14.75 -10.37 12.28
C GLY A 8 -14.44 -11.51 11.30
N MET A 9 -13.33 -11.44 10.58
CA MET A 9 -12.88 -12.46 9.61
C MET A 9 -12.07 -13.55 10.33
N SER A 10 -12.67 -14.21 11.30
CA SER A 10 -12.04 -15.30 12.06
C SER A 10 -13.07 -16.29 12.61
N SER A 11 -12.59 -17.39 13.20
CA SER A 11 -13.47 -18.39 13.83
C SER A 11 -14.25 -17.85 15.04
N LEU A 12 -13.86 -16.69 15.56
CA LEU A 12 -14.54 -15.98 16.66
C LEU A 12 -15.87 -15.34 16.25
N GLY A 13 -16.22 -15.44 14.96
CA GLY A 13 -17.45 -14.94 14.40
C GLY A 13 -17.40 -13.47 14.00
N PRO A 14 -18.50 -12.95 13.44
CA PRO A 14 -18.59 -11.60 12.90
C PRO A 14 -18.81 -10.55 14.01
N ILE A 15 -17.92 -10.54 15.00
CA ILE A 15 -17.97 -9.64 16.15
C ILE A 15 -16.73 -8.73 16.11
N THR A 16 -16.96 -7.45 16.38
CA THR A 16 -15.89 -6.48 16.54
C THR A 16 -15.38 -6.48 17.99
N PHE A 17 -14.11 -6.81 18.16
CA PHE A 17 -13.38 -6.78 19.43
C PHE A 17 -12.56 -5.49 19.55
N GLY A 18 -12.87 -4.70 20.59
CA GLY A 18 -12.25 -3.40 20.84
C GLY A 18 -13.05 -2.27 20.19
N LYS A 19 -13.70 -1.45 21.02
CA LYS A 19 -14.30 -0.21 20.57
C LYS A 19 -13.17 0.77 20.22
N LYS A 20 -13.05 1.14 18.94
CA LYS A 20 -12.42 2.41 18.59
C LYS A 20 -13.45 3.50 18.92
N ASP A 21 -13.57 3.86 20.20
CA ASP A 21 -14.16 5.15 20.54
C ASP A 21 -13.15 6.22 20.10
N GLU A 22 -13.22 6.56 18.81
CA GLU A 22 -12.47 7.64 18.21
C GLU A 22 -13.14 8.97 18.64
N GLN A 23 -13.13 9.26 19.94
CA GLN A 23 -13.55 10.56 20.45
C GLN A 23 -12.46 11.57 20.09
N ILE A 24 -12.69 12.27 18.97
CA ILE A 24 -11.85 13.33 18.40
C ILE A 24 -11.77 14.61 19.26
N PHE A 25 -12.15 14.56 20.54
CA PHE A 25 -12.32 15.76 21.36
C PHE A 25 -11.22 15.94 22.41
N LEU A 26 -10.39 16.96 22.17
CA LEU A 26 -9.74 17.83 23.15
C LEU A 26 -8.95 17.14 24.28
N GLY A 27 -7.76 16.65 23.96
CA GLY A 27 -6.61 16.71 24.88
C GLY A 27 -6.72 15.93 26.20
N ARG A 28 -7.33 14.73 26.20
CA ARG A 28 -7.10 13.74 27.26
C ARG A 28 -6.77 12.37 26.69
N GLU A 29 -5.80 11.74 27.35
CA GLU A 29 -5.10 10.54 26.94
C GLU A 29 -6.04 9.38 26.57
N ILE A 30 -5.74 8.81 25.41
CA ILE A 30 -6.40 7.69 24.76
C ILE A 30 -6.02 6.40 25.50
N ASN A 31 -6.68 6.12 26.63
CA ASN A 31 -6.68 4.76 27.16
C ASN A 31 -7.66 3.93 26.32
N GLN A 32 -7.16 3.25 25.29
CA GLN A 32 -7.91 2.17 24.63
C GLN A 32 -8.21 1.10 25.66
N HIS A 33 -9.42 1.10 26.22
CA HIS A 33 -9.84 0.05 27.13
C HIS A 33 -10.09 -1.23 26.33
N ARG A 34 -9.42 -2.32 26.73
CA ARG A 34 -9.70 -3.65 26.16
C ARG A 34 -10.99 -4.15 26.78
N ASP A 35 -12.11 -3.99 26.08
CA ASP A 35 -13.43 -4.47 26.50
C ASP A 35 -13.63 -5.99 26.28
N PHE A 36 -12.61 -6.81 26.50
CA PHE A 36 -12.72 -8.27 26.34
C PHE A 36 -11.84 -9.03 27.32
N SER A 37 -12.28 -10.24 27.68
CA SER A 37 -11.60 -11.09 28.67
C SER A 37 -10.21 -11.52 28.20
N GLU A 38 -9.33 -11.90 29.14
CA GLU A 38 -8.02 -12.48 28.79
C GLU A 38 -8.14 -13.75 27.95
N GLU A 39 -9.18 -14.55 28.18
CA GLU A 39 -9.44 -15.77 27.42
C GLU A 39 -9.73 -15.42 25.95
N THR A 40 -10.58 -14.42 25.71
CA THR A 40 -10.84 -13.89 24.36
C THR A 40 -9.57 -13.31 23.73
N ALA A 41 -8.73 -12.63 24.51
CA ALA A 41 -7.47 -12.08 24.02
C ALA A 41 -6.51 -13.18 23.51
N LYS A 42 -6.40 -14.29 24.25
CA LYS A 42 -5.60 -15.46 23.85
C LYS A 42 -6.13 -16.08 22.55
N GLN A 43 -7.46 -16.17 22.42
CA GLN A 43 -8.09 -16.68 21.21
C GLN A 43 -7.82 -15.79 19.99
N ILE A 44 -7.93 -14.45 20.15
CA ILE A 44 -7.57 -13.49 19.11
C ILE A 44 -6.12 -13.66 18.66
N ASP A 45 -5.19 -13.75 19.60
CA ASP A 45 -3.77 -13.92 19.28
C ASP A 45 -3.50 -15.23 18.53
N LYS A 46 -4.22 -16.31 18.87
CA LYS A 46 -4.17 -17.59 18.16
C LYS A 46 -4.67 -17.48 16.72
N GLU A 47 -5.82 -16.87 16.50
CA GLU A 47 -6.38 -16.65 15.14
C GLU A 47 -5.46 -15.78 14.29
N VAL A 48 -4.88 -14.73 14.87
CA VAL A 48 -3.94 -13.86 14.17
C VAL A 48 -2.69 -14.63 13.77
N ARG A 49 -2.15 -15.48 14.64
CA ARG A 49 -1.01 -16.33 14.30
C ARG A 49 -1.36 -17.29 13.16
N GLN A 50 -2.49 -17.99 13.26
CA GLN A 50 -2.94 -18.91 12.21
C GLN A 50 -3.08 -18.23 10.85
N LEU A 51 -3.64 -17.02 10.81
CA LEU A 51 -3.76 -16.24 9.58
C LEU A 51 -2.39 -15.90 8.97
N VAL A 52 -1.44 -15.47 9.80
CA VAL A 52 -0.08 -15.14 9.35
C VAL A 52 0.65 -16.38 8.86
N ASP A 53 0.58 -17.48 9.61
CA ASP A 53 1.23 -18.74 9.26
C ASP A 53 0.66 -19.31 7.96
N ALA A 54 -0.67 -19.25 7.75
CA ALA A 54 -1.30 -19.66 6.50
C ALA A 54 -0.86 -18.79 5.32
N GLY A 55 -0.77 -17.47 5.50
CA GLY A 55 -0.28 -16.56 4.47
C GLY A 55 1.19 -16.82 4.12
N TYR A 56 2.01 -17.07 5.13
CA TYR A 56 3.42 -17.43 4.93
C TYR A 56 3.56 -18.75 4.18
N GLN A 57 2.83 -19.78 4.59
CA GLN A 57 2.85 -21.08 3.93
C GLN A 57 2.41 -20.98 2.47
N SER A 58 1.33 -20.24 2.20
CA SER A 58 0.87 -19.96 0.84
C SER A 58 1.95 -19.25 0.00
N ALA A 59 2.62 -18.24 0.57
CA ALA A 59 3.72 -17.57 -0.12
C ALA A 59 4.90 -18.52 -0.40
N VAL A 60 5.28 -19.37 0.55
CA VAL A 60 6.34 -20.37 0.38
C VAL A 60 5.98 -21.37 -0.73
N GLU A 61 4.73 -21.83 -0.78
CA GLU A 61 4.25 -22.75 -1.82
C GLU A 61 4.30 -22.11 -3.21
N ILE A 62 3.82 -20.86 -3.34
CA ILE A 62 3.86 -20.11 -4.60
C ILE A 62 5.31 -19.91 -5.06
N LEU A 63 6.20 -19.50 -4.16
CA LEU A 63 7.61 -19.26 -4.49
C LEU A 63 8.34 -20.55 -4.84
N SER A 64 8.07 -21.63 -4.10
CA SER A 64 8.69 -22.95 -4.34
C SER A 64 8.22 -23.56 -5.66
N GLY A 65 6.94 -23.41 -5.99
CA GLY A 65 6.38 -23.86 -7.27
C GLY A 65 6.91 -23.08 -8.47
N ASN A 66 7.34 -21.83 -8.27
CA ASN A 66 7.85 -20.95 -9.33
C ASN A 66 9.37 -20.69 -9.21
N LYS A 67 10.12 -21.65 -8.66
CA LYS A 67 11.56 -21.49 -8.38
C LYS A 67 12.39 -21.12 -9.61
N GLU A 68 12.07 -21.67 -10.77
CA GLU A 68 12.75 -21.33 -12.02
C GLU A 68 12.52 -19.87 -12.45
N ALA A 69 11.28 -19.38 -12.34
CA ALA A 69 10.95 -17.99 -12.62
C ALA A 69 11.66 -17.05 -11.63
N MET A 70 11.76 -17.43 -10.35
CA MET A 70 12.51 -16.69 -9.33
C MET A 70 13.99 -16.59 -9.69
N HIS A 71 14.63 -17.70 -10.07
CA HIS A 71 16.04 -17.68 -10.48
C HIS A 71 16.26 -16.81 -11.72
N ARG A 72 15.40 -16.92 -12.74
CA ARG A 72 15.48 -16.08 -13.93
C ARG A 72 15.28 -14.60 -13.62
N MET A 73 14.35 -14.26 -12.74
CA MET A 73 14.15 -12.88 -12.29
C MET A 73 15.37 -12.34 -11.54
N SER A 74 15.97 -13.15 -10.65
CA SER A 74 17.19 -12.76 -9.95
C SER A 74 18.38 -12.53 -10.89
N ALA A 75 18.56 -13.39 -11.90
CA ALA A 75 19.59 -13.22 -12.91
C ALA A 75 19.34 -11.97 -13.77
N ALA A 76 18.09 -11.74 -14.17
CA ALA A 76 17.71 -10.55 -14.91
C ALA A 76 17.96 -9.26 -14.11
N LEU A 77 17.76 -9.27 -12.79
CA LEU A 77 18.05 -8.13 -11.92
C LEU A 77 19.54 -7.89 -11.66
N LEU A 78 20.40 -8.90 -11.87
CA LEU A 78 21.85 -8.70 -11.85
C LEU A 78 22.33 -7.97 -13.10
N GLU A 79 21.64 -8.14 -14.23
CA GLU A 79 21.94 -7.46 -15.49
C GLU A 79 21.23 -6.11 -15.63
N ARG A 80 19.98 -6.02 -15.15
CA ARG A 80 19.10 -4.84 -15.20
C ARG A 80 18.81 -4.37 -13.78
N GLU A 81 19.14 -3.13 -13.44
CA GLU A 81 18.85 -2.59 -12.10
C GLU A 81 17.35 -2.53 -11.77
N VAL A 82 16.49 -2.43 -12.80
CA VAL A 82 15.04 -2.31 -12.66
C VAL A 82 14.35 -3.16 -13.73
N LEU A 83 13.23 -3.78 -13.36
CA LEU A 83 12.34 -4.52 -14.28
C LEU A 83 10.94 -3.90 -14.27
N ASP A 84 10.35 -3.71 -15.45
CA ASP A 84 8.96 -3.28 -15.61
C ASP A 84 7.98 -4.46 -15.55
N ALA A 85 6.69 -4.19 -15.32
CA ALA A 85 5.65 -5.21 -15.18
C ALA A 85 5.55 -6.14 -16.40
N ASN A 86 5.76 -5.60 -17.62
CA ASN A 86 5.77 -6.39 -18.85
C ASN A 86 6.94 -7.38 -18.90
N GLU A 87 8.12 -6.96 -18.42
CA GLU A 87 9.33 -7.78 -18.36
C GLU A 87 9.17 -8.91 -17.33
N ILE A 88 8.61 -8.60 -16.16
CA ILE A 88 8.28 -9.60 -15.13
C ILE A 88 7.34 -10.66 -15.70
N LYS A 89 6.31 -10.26 -16.45
CA LYS A 89 5.38 -11.20 -17.09
C LYS A 89 6.09 -12.12 -18.09
N LEU A 90 6.99 -11.59 -18.93
CA LEU A 90 7.77 -12.39 -19.86
C LEU A 90 8.66 -13.41 -19.14
N ILE A 91 9.30 -13.00 -18.04
CA ILE A 91 10.08 -13.90 -17.18
C ILE A 91 9.17 -15.00 -16.64
N ILE A 92 8.02 -14.69 -16.07
CA ILE A 92 7.09 -15.71 -15.56
C ILE A 92 6.66 -16.68 -16.67
N GLU A 93 6.40 -16.18 -17.88
CA GLU A 93 5.99 -16.99 -19.06
C GLU A 93 7.09 -17.83 -19.70
N GLY A 94 8.35 -17.74 -19.24
CA GLY A 94 9.44 -18.54 -19.85
C GLY A 94 10.13 -17.88 -21.03
N LYS A 95 9.80 -16.63 -21.37
CA LYS A 95 10.28 -15.95 -22.57
C LYS A 95 11.52 -15.11 -22.30
N ASP A 96 12.31 -14.91 -23.35
CA ASP A 96 13.48 -14.04 -23.30
C ASP A 96 13.09 -12.57 -23.16
N LEU A 97 13.89 -11.85 -22.38
CA LEU A 97 13.69 -10.43 -22.16
C LEU A 97 14.17 -9.63 -23.38
N PRO A 98 13.44 -8.59 -23.79
CA PRO A 98 13.88 -7.70 -24.85
C PRO A 98 15.20 -7.00 -24.46
N PRO A 99 16.03 -6.60 -25.45
CA PRO A 99 17.28 -5.90 -25.16
C PRO A 99 17.02 -4.64 -24.34
N VAL A 100 17.93 -4.35 -23.41
CA VAL A 100 17.87 -3.18 -22.53
C VAL A 100 17.77 -1.93 -23.40
N LYS A 101 16.62 -1.26 -23.35
CA LYS A 101 16.47 0.06 -23.95
C LYS A 101 17.24 1.03 -23.08
N MET A 102 18.51 1.28 -23.42
CA MET A 102 19.21 2.45 -22.92
C MET A 102 18.34 3.67 -23.28
N PRO A 103 18.16 4.65 -22.39
CA PRO A 103 17.52 5.90 -22.78
C PRO A 103 18.44 6.54 -23.84
N THR A 104 18.09 6.34 -25.10
CA THR A 104 18.66 7.11 -26.19
C THR A 104 18.35 8.56 -25.90
N THR A 105 19.36 9.34 -25.52
CA THR A 105 19.35 10.79 -25.66
C THR A 105 19.20 11.10 -27.14
N GLY A 106 17.96 11.16 -27.60
CA GLY A 106 17.58 11.25 -29.00
C GLY A 106 16.27 12.00 -29.14
N ASN A 107 16.34 13.29 -28.85
CA ASN A 107 15.53 14.36 -29.45
C ASN A 107 14.05 14.01 -29.77
N ASP A 108 13.23 13.77 -28.74
CA ASP A 108 11.78 13.89 -28.91
C ASP A 108 11.35 15.27 -28.43
N SER A 109 11.12 16.15 -29.41
CA SER A 109 10.46 17.44 -29.20
C SER A 109 8.98 17.19 -28.93
N GLY A 110 8.69 16.57 -27.80
CA GLY A 110 7.36 16.39 -27.24
C GLY A 110 7.33 17.07 -25.88
N VAL A 111 7.36 18.41 -25.87
CA VAL A 111 7.06 19.18 -24.66
C VAL A 111 5.65 18.79 -24.22
N GLN A 112 5.55 17.90 -23.23
CA GLN A 112 4.30 17.63 -22.54
C GLN A 112 3.96 18.89 -21.75
N GLN A 113 3.14 19.74 -22.37
CA GLN A 113 2.69 20.99 -21.80
C GLN A 113 1.77 20.66 -20.62
N VAL A 114 2.34 20.63 -19.41
CA VAL A 114 1.55 20.57 -18.18
C VAL A 114 0.80 21.89 -18.10
N LEU A 115 -0.47 21.87 -18.50
CA LEU A 115 -1.41 22.94 -18.22
C LEU A 115 -1.48 23.09 -16.69
N LYS A 116 -0.74 24.07 -16.16
CA LYS A 116 -0.94 24.51 -14.77
C LYS A 116 -2.41 24.90 -14.65
N PRO A 117 -3.17 24.38 -13.67
CA PRO A 117 -4.50 24.89 -13.43
C PRO A 117 -4.36 26.36 -13.04
N GLU A 118 -4.89 27.23 -13.90
CA GLU A 118 -4.98 28.65 -13.66
C GLU A 118 -5.86 28.85 -12.42
N VAL A 119 -5.25 29.32 -11.34
CA VAL A 119 -5.99 29.75 -10.16
C VAL A 119 -6.79 30.98 -10.59
N ALA A 120 -8.07 30.77 -10.90
CA ALA A 120 -9.03 31.83 -11.13
C ALA A 120 -9.06 32.72 -9.87
N ARG A 121 -8.32 33.83 -9.90
CA ARG A 121 -8.52 34.94 -8.98
C ARG A 121 -9.87 35.53 -9.34
N ASN A 122 -10.89 35.24 -8.54
CA ASN A 122 -12.15 35.97 -8.55
C ASN A 122 -11.87 37.48 -8.51
N PRO A 123 -12.30 38.27 -9.50
CA PRO A 123 -12.19 39.71 -9.45
C PRO A 123 -13.43 40.25 -8.71
N GLY A 124 -13.25 40.81 -7.52
CA GLY A 124 -14.39 41.43 -6.83
C GLY A 124 -14.18 41.81 -5.38
N LEU A 125 -13.19 42.66 -5.08
CA LEU A 125 -13.34 43.60 -3.97
C LEU A 125 -12.43 44.81 -4.18
N ALA A 126 -13.05 45.97 -4.36
CA ALA A 126 -12.41 47.24 -4.69
C ALA A 126 -11.50 47.78 -3.56
N PRO A 127 -10.49 48.60 -3.86
CA PRO A 127 -9.64 49.24 -2.86
C PRO A 127 -10.36 50.46 -2.25
N GLY A 128 -10.74 50.36 -0.98
CA GLY A 128 -11.23 51.48 -0.17
C GLY A 128 -10.09 52.12 0.62
N HIS A 129 -9.96 53.44 0.50
CA HIS A 129 -8.97 54.34 1.09
C HIS A 129 -8.66 54.17 2.60
N PRO A 130 -7.49 54.62 3.07
CA PRO A 130 -7.19 54.66 4.50
C PRO A 130 -7.95 55.80 5.18
N SER A 131 -8.34 55.61 6.44
CA SER A 131 -8.71 56.71 7.35
C SER A 131 -8.05 56.50 8.73
N PRO A 132 -7.74 57.59 9.44
CA PRO A 132 -6.58 57.67 10.32
C PRO A 132 -6.91 57.65 11.82
N ALA A 133 -5.84 57.50 12.61
CA ALA A 133 -5.66 57.72 14.07
C ALA A 133 -6.52 56.92 15.04
#